data_AF-A0A3D8VDL2-F1
#
_entry.id   AF-A0A3D8VDL2-F1
#
_cell.length_a   1.000
_cell.length_b   1.000
_cell.length_c   1.000
_cell.angle_alpha   90.00
_cell.angle_beta   90.00
_cell.angle_gamma   90.00
#
_symmetry.space_group_name_H-M   'P 1'
#
loop_
_entity.id
_entity.type
_entity.pdbx_description
1 polymer ?
#
loop_
_entity_poly.entity_id
_entity_poly.type
_entity_poly.pdbx_seq_one_letter_code
_entity_poly.pdbx_strand_id
1 'polypeptide(L)'
;MTRPHASSGASHRATLIGIAILAALAVLMFSMFDRRSSQDAPPGALVERGMSPGHRLLNEEAGGTLPSNSPRIPRADASITRASARFGLSKDRVASLALSTRNAIAKSQPEDVIDVLDAALFATDGMAPNAVPALPPVLAAYAQARLNGAGVPEARAVTRSFAELASKNRAPR
;
A
#
# COMPACT_ATOMS: atom_id res chain seq x y z
N MET A 1 -31.58 29.40 34.43
CA MET A 1 -30.42 29.52 33.51
C MET A 1 -30.05 28.13 33.01
N THR A 2 -30.17 27.92 31.70
CA THR A 2 -30.16 26.64 30.98
C THR A 2 -28.75 26.13 30.71
N ARG A 3 -28.53 24.82 30.88
CA ARG A 3 -27.30 24.09 30.54
C ARG A 3 -27.09 24.03 29.01
N PRO A 4 -25.84 24.14 28.50
CA PRO A 4 -25.57 23.90 27.09
C PRO A 4 -25.57 22.40 26.80
N HIS A 5 -26.38 21.97 25.82
CA HIS A 5 -26.34 20.62 25.26
C HIS A 5 -25.25 20.54 24.19
N ALA A 6 -24.35 19.57 24.35
CA ALA A 6 -23.26 19.28 23.43
C ALA A 6 -23.77 18.70 22.10
N SER A 7 -23.39 19.31 20.98
CA SER A 7 -23.65 18.84 19.61
C SER A 7 -22.44 18.13 18.97
N SER A 8 -21.58 17.50 19.76
CA SER A 8 -20.33 16.85 19.29
C SER A 8 -20.54 15.50 18.59
N GLY A 9 -21.75 14.92 18.63
CA GLY A 9 -22.02 13.56 18.11
C GLY A 9 -22.24 13.45 16.59
N ALA A 10 -22.62 14.53 15.92
CA ALA A 10 -22.99 14.50 14.50
C ALA A 10 -21.77 14.59 13.56
N SER A 11 -20.76 15.37 13.93
CA SER A 11 -19.53 15.55 13.14
C SER A 11 -18.72 14.25 13.08
N HIS A 12 -18.56 13.54 14.20
CA HIS A 12 -17.82 12.27 14.26
C HIS A 12 -18.49 11.15 13.45
N ARG A 13 -19.81 11.08 13.45
CA ARG A 13 -20.57 10.10 12.66
C ARG A 13 -20.43 10.36 11.16
N ALA A 14 -20.47 11.62 10.73
CA ALA A 14 -20.24 11.99 9.34
C ALA A 14 -18.82 11.63 8.87
N THR A 15 -17.79 11.84 9.71
CA THR A 15 -16.41 11.46 9.38
C THR A 15 -16.23 9.94 9.27
N LEU A 16 -16.84 9.17 10.17
CA LEU A 16 -16.78 7.69 10.13
C LEU A 16 -17.48 7.11 8.90
N ILE A 17 -18.62 7.69 8.52
CA ILE A 17 -19.34 7.32 7.30
C ILE A 17 -18.50 7.65 6.06
N GLY A 18 -17.86 8.82 6.02
CA GLY A 18 -16.94 9.19 4.93
C GLY A 18 -15.77 8.22 4.78
N ILE A 19 -15.15 7.81 5.89
CA ILE A 19 -14.05 6.82 5.88
C ILE A 19 -14.54 5.45 5.40
N ALA A 20 -15.73 5.02 5.84
CA ALA A 20 -16.30 3.74 5.42
C ALA A 20 -16.64 3.70 3.91
N ILE A 21 -17.17 4.80 3.38
CA ILE A 21 -17.48 4.93 1.94
C ILE A 21 -16.19 4.94 1.11
N LEU A 22 -15.15 5.67 1.55
CA LEU A 22 -13.85 5.70 0.89
C LEU A 22 -13.17 4.32 0.91
N ALA A 23 -13.25 3.59 2.04
CA ALA A 23 -12.71 2.24 2.14
C ALA A 23 -13.46 1.26 1.21
N ALA A 24 -14.78 1.36 1.12
CA ALA A 24 -15.59 0.53 0.21
C ALA A 24 -15.26 0.81 -1.26
N LEU A 25 -15.09 2.09 -1.64
CA LEU A 25 -14.68 2.47 -3.00
C LEU A 25 -13.26 1.99 -3.33
N ALA A 26 -12.33 2.05 -2.37
CA ALA A 26 -10.98 1.53 -2.55
C ALA A 26 -10.98 0.01 -2.77
N VAL A 27 -11.77 -0.73 -2.00
CA VAL A 27 -11.93 -2.19 -2.18
C VAL A 27 -12.54 -2.51 -3.55
N LEU A 28 -13.57 -1.77 -3.98
CA LEU A 28 -14.24 -2.01 -5.26
C LEU A 28 -13.31 -1.74 -6.46
N MET A 29 -12.59 -0.62 -6.44
CA MET A 29 -11.61 -0.27 -7.47
C MET A 29 -10.47 -1.30 -7.55
N PHE A 30 -10.05 -1.79 -6.38
CA PHE A 30 -9.01 -2.80 -6.27
C PHE A 30 -9.46 -4.18 -6.81
N SER A 31 -10.68 -4.61 -6.51
CA SER A 31 -11.24 -5.86 -7.05
C SER A 31 -11.45 -5.81 -8.58
N MET A 32 -11.78 -4.65 -9.14
CA MET A 32 -11.88 -4.50 -10.60
C MET A 32 -10.51 -4.49 -11.30
N PHE A 33 -9.48 -3.96 -10.64
CA PHE A 33 -8.11 -3.99 -11.15
C PHE A 33 -7.54 -5.41 -11.18
N ASP A 34 -7.74 -6.19 -10.11
CA ASP A 34 -7.30 -7.60 -9.99
C ASP A 34 -7.88 -8.50 -11.10
N ARG A 35 -9.13 -8.24 -11.53
CA ARG A 35 -9.76 -8.95 -12.65
C ARG A 35 -9.19 -8.61 -14.02
N ARG A 36 -8.65 -7.40 -14.22
CA ARG A 36 -8.07 -6.98 -15.51
C ARG A 36 -6.63 -7.44 -15.70
N SER A 37 -5.89 -7.68 -14.60
CA SER A 37 -4.49 -8.12 -14.65
C SER A 37 -4.28 -9.63 -14.74
N SER A 38 -5.34 -10.43 -14.88
CA SER A 38 -5.27 -11.90 -14.91
C SER A 38 -5.24 -12.52 -16.33
N GLN A 39 -4.98 -11.73 -17.38
CA GLN A 39 -4.89 -12.25 -18.76
C GLN A 39 -3.54 -11.90 -19.40
N ASP A 40 -2.92 -12.95 -19.93
CA ASP A 40 -1.74 -13.03 -20.79
C ASP A 40 -0.35 -12.96 -20.13
N ALA A 41 0.33 -14.11 -20.08
CA ALA A 41 1.76 -14.20 -19.79
C ALA A 41 2.55 -13.90 -21.08
N PRO A 42 3.33 -12.81 -21.15
CA PRO A 42 4.06 -12.43 -22.35
C PRO A 42 5.32 -13.28 -22.57
N PRO A 43 5.97 -13.19 -23.75
CA PRO A 43 7.12 -14.03 -24.17
C PRO A 43 8.40 -13.95 -23.29
N GLY A 44 8.39 -13.23 -22.15
CA GLY A 44 9.50 -13.11 -21.19
C GLY A 44 9.44 -14.04 -19.98
N ALA A 45 8.36 -14.82 -19.82
CA ALA A 45 8.06 -15.56 -18.59
C ALA A 45 9.10 -16.63 -18.17
N LEU A 46 9.95 -17.12 -19.09
CA LEU A 46 11.01 -18.09 -18.77
C LEU A 46 12.28 -17.43 -18.19
N VAL A 47 12.60 -16.20 -18.63
CA VAL A 47 13.73 -15.42 -18.10
C VAL A 47 13.41 -14.88 -16.71
N GLU A 48 12.15 -14.52 -16.48
CA GLU A 48 11.66 -14.04 -15.18
C GLU A 48 11.56 -15.14 -14.12
N ARG A 49 11.43 -16.43 -14.49
CA ARG A 49 11.36 -17.55 -13.53
C ARG A 49 12.63 -17.73 -12.70
N GLY A 50 13.78 -17.29 -13.18
CA GLY A 50 15.05 -17.31 -12.44
C GLY A 50 15.34 -16.01 -11.67
N MET A 51 14.52 -14.98 -11.84
CA MET A 51 14.73 -13.67 -11.23
C MET A 51 14.07 -13.59 -9.85
N SER A 52 14.72 -12.89 -8.92
CA SER A 52 14.10 -12.60 -7.63
C SER A 52 12.87 -11.68 -7.80
N PRO A 53 11.89 -11.71 -6.89
CA PRO A 53 10.75 -10.80 -6.93
C PRO A 53 11.15 -9.33 -7.00
N GLY A 54 12.21 -8.92 -6.29
CA GLY A 54 12.75 -7.56 -6.35
C GLY A 54 13.36 -7.21 -7.71
N HIS A 55 14.03 -8.16 -8.37
CA HIS A 55 14.57 -7.94 -9.71
C HIS A 55 13.44 -7.78 -10.74
N ARG A 56 12.42 -8.66 -10.70
CA ARG A 56 11.24 -8.54 -11.57
C ARG A 56 10.52 -7.20 -11.37
N LEU A 57 10.25 -6.86 -10.11
CA LEU A 57 9.59 -5.61 -9.72
C LEU A 57 10.30 -4.37 -10.28
N LEU A 58 11.63 -4.32 -10.17
CA LEU A 58 12.40 -3.16 -10.61
C LEU A 58 12.58 -3.13 -12.14
N ASN A 59 12.61 -4.29 -12.81
CA ASN A 59 12.59 -4.33 -14.28
C ASN A 59 11.26 -3.79 -14.82
N GLU A 60 10.15 -4.19 -14.21
CA GLU A 60 8.81 -3.69 -14.55
C GLU A 60 8.68 -2.18 -14.24
N GLU A 61 9.23 -1.69 -13.13
CA GLU A 61 9.29 -0.27 -12.81
C GLU A 61 10.09 0.54 -13.85
N ALA A 62 11.25 0.01 -14.28
CA ALA A 62 12.16 0.67 -15.20
C ALA A 62 11.71 0.58 -16.68
N GLY A 63 10.74 -0.27 -16.99
CA GLY A 63 10.33 -0.56 -18.37
C GLY A 63 11.42 -1.26 -19.19
N GLY A 64 12.35 -1.97 -18.53
CA GLY A 64 13.52 -2.58 -19.16
C GLY A 64 14.33 -3.45 -18.19
N THR A 65 15.33 -4.16 -18.71
CA THR A 65 16.15 -5.07 -17.90
C THR A 65 17.23 -4.32 -17.14
N LEU A 66 17.20 -4.40 -15.81
CA LEU A 66 18.26 -3.87 -14.95
C LEU A 66 19.43 -4.85 -14.83
N PRO A 67 20.67 -4.33 -14.73
CA PRO A 67 21.84 -5.14 -14.40
C PRO A 67 21.63 -5.92 -13.08
N SER A 68 22.02 -7.20 -13.07
CA SER A 68 21.86 -8.08 -11.90
C SER A 68 22.67 -7.64 -10.67
N ASN A 69 23.70 -6.81 -10.85
CA ASN A 69 24.49 -6.22 -9.77
C ASN A 69 23.92 -4.90 -9.25
N SER A 70 22.72 -4.48 -9.69
CA SER A 70 22.08 -3.25 -9.20
C SER A 70 21.86 -3.34 -7.68
N PRO A 71 22.35 -2.37 -6.89
CA PRO A 71 22.18 -2.38 -5.44
C PRO A 71 20.71 -2.19 -5.02
N ARG A 72 19.83 -1.76 -5.93
CA ARG A 72 18.38 -1.67 -5.67
C ARG A 72 17.72 -3.05 -5.57
N ILE A 73 18.24 -4.06 -6.27
CA ILE A 73 17.67 -5.43 -6.26
C ILE A 73 17.64 -6.03 -4.85
N PRO A 74 18.77 -6.14 -4.12
CA PRO A 74 18.75 -6.70 -2.77
C PRO A 74 17.91 -5.86 -1.79
N ARG A 75 17.84 -4.54 -1.99
CA ARG A 75 16.97 -3.67 -1.17
C ARG A 75 15.50 -3.97 -1.42
N ALA A 76 15.08 -4.08 -2.67
CA ALA A 76 13.71 -4.45 -3.04
C ALA A 76 13.35 -5.83 -2.48
N ASP A 77 14.22 -6.84 -2.65
CA ASP A 77 14.00 -8.19 -2.11
C ASP A 77 13.85 -8.20 -0.58
N ALA A 78 14.67 -7.42 0.12
CA ALA A 78 14.59 -7.27 1.56
C ALA A 78 13.25 -6.63 2.00
N SER A 79 12.84 -5.53 1.35
CA SER A 79 11.56 -4.88 1.67
C SER A 79 10.36 -5.76 1.31
N ILE A 80 10.38 -6.47 0.18
CA ILE A 80 9.34 -7.44 -0.20
C ILE A 80 9.26 -8.58 0.81
N THR A 81 10.41 -9.12 1.24
CA THR A 81 10.43 -10.21 2.23
C THR A 81 9.88 -9.74 3.58
N ARG A 82 10.26 -8.55 4.04
CA ARG A 82 9.72 -7.96 5.27
C ARG A 82 8.21 -7.72 5.18
N ALA A 83 7.73 -7.17 4.07
CA ALA A 83 6.31 -6.90 3.88
C ALA A 83 5.52 -8.21 3.74
N SER A 84 6.05 -9.20 3.02
CA SER A 84 5.46 -10.55 2.92
C SER A 84 5.25 -11.17 4.30
N ALA A 85 6.27 -11.13 5.17
CA ALA A 85 6.17 -11.61 6.54
C ALA A 85 5.19 -10.78 7.39
N ARG A 86 5.25 -9.45 7.30
CA ARG A 86 4.41 -8.52 8.08
C ARG A 86 2.93 -8.65 7.77
N PHE A 87 2.58 -8.84 6.50
CA PHE A 87 1.20 -8.83 6.02
C PHE A 87 0.63 -10.22 5.71
N GLY A 88 1.41 -11.29 5.84
CA GLY A 88 0.98 -12.66 5.56
C GLY A 88 0.62 -12.91 4.09
N LEU A 89 1.32 -12.23 3.17
CA LEU A 89 1.10 -12.31 1.72
C LEU A 89 2.29 -12.95 1.03
N SER A 90 2.07 -13.57 -0.14
CA SER A 90 3.20 -14.03 -0.97
C SER A 90 4.05 -12.84 -1.43
N LYS A 91 5.36 -13.07 -1.64
CA LYS A 91 6.29 -12.04 -2.12
C LYS A 91 5.83 -11.43 -3.44
N ASP A 92 5.33 -12.25 -4.36
CA ASP A 92 4.82 -11.81 -5.66
C ASP A 92 3.57 -10.96 -5.54
N ARG A 93 2.67 -11.30 -4.59
CA ARG A 93 1.51 -10.45 -4.31
C ARG A 93 1.94 -9.11 -3.75
N VAL A 94 2.87 -9.08 -2.80
CA VAL A 94 3.42 -7.82 -2.26
C VAL A 94 4.04 -6.96 -3.36
N ALA A 95 4.86 -7.55 -4.22
CA ALA A 95 5.51 -6.87 -5.34
C ALA A 95 4.49 -6.26 -6.31
N SER A 96 3.52 -7.07 -6.75
CA SER A 96 2.44 -6.64 -7.66
C SER A 96 1.63 -5.48 -7.07
N LEU A 97 1.31 -5.53 -5.78
CA LEU A 97 0.58 -4.46 -5.10
C LEU A 97 1.39 -3.17 -5.02
N ALA A 98 2.65 -3.25 -4.63
CA ALA A 98 3.52 -2.09 -4.58
C ALA A 98 3.67 -1.44 -5.96
N LEU A 99 3.87 -2.24 -7.02
CA LEU A 99 3.99 -1.74 -8.39
C LEU A 99 2.70 -1.07 -8.87
N SER A 100 1.55 -1.70 -8.62
CA SER A 100 0.24 -1.13 -8.96
C SER A 100 0.03 0.21 -8.27
N THR A 101 0.32 0.29 -6.97
CA THR A 101 0.21 1.52 -6.18
C THR A 101 1.16 2.59 -6.72
N ARG A 102 2.42 2.25 -6.97
CA ARG A 102 3.40 3.15 -7.58
C ARG A 102 2.90 3.66 -8.92
N ASN A 103 2.42 2.79 -9.81
CA ASN A 103 1.95 3.17 -11.14
C ASN A 103 0.69 4.05 -11.11
N ALA A 104 -0.14 3.95 -10.06
CA ALA A 104 -1.25 4.86 -9.86
C ALA A 104 -0.76 6.28 -9.51
N ILE A 105 0.25 6.40 -8.65
CA ILE A 105 0.82 7.68 -8.20
C ILE A 105 1.69 8.31 -9.30
N ALA A 106 2.48 7.49 -10.00
CA ALA A 106 3.43 7.90 -11.04
C ALA A 106 2.77 8.66 -12.21
N LYS A 107 1.44 8.55 -12.36
CA LYS A 107 0.66 9.30 -13.37
C LYS A 107 0.57 10.80 -13.06
N SER A 108 0.66 11.19 -11.80
CA SER A 108 0.52 12.58 -11.37
C SER A 108 1.82 13.17 -10.82
N GLN A 109 2.75 12.35 -10.33
CA GLN A 109 4.02 12.81 -9.76
C GLN A 109 5.05 11.70 -9.65
N PRO A 110 6.36 12.01 -9.49
CA PRO A 110 7.39 10.99 -9.32
C PRO A 110 7.16 10.10 -8.09
N GLU A 111 7.32 8.78 -8.25
CA GLU A 111 7.20 7.79 -7.18
C GLU A 111 8.13 6.60 -7.43
N ASP A 112 8.78 6.12 -6.37
CA ASP A 112 9.62 4.91 -6.37
C ASP A 112 8.86 3.76 -5.69
N VAL A 113 8.91 2.57 -6.29
CA VAL A 113 8.25 1.38 -5.75
C VAL A 113 8.79 0.94 -4.39
N ILE A 114 10.06 1.23 -4.11
CA ILE A 114 10.69 0.99 -2.81
C ILE A 114 10.10 1.95 -1.77
N ASP A 115 9.81 3.20 -2.13
CA ASP A 115 9.18 4.15 -1.20
C ASP A 115 7.76 3.73 -0.80
N VAL A 116 7.01 3.14 -1.74
CA VAL A 116 5.70 2.53 -1.49
C VAL A 116 5.80 1.37 -0.49
N LEU A 117 6.76 0.45 -0.69
CA LEU A 117 7.00 -0.67 0.24
C LEU A 117 7.45 -0.18 1.61
N ASP A 118 8.39 0.76 1.65
CA ASP A 118 8.92 1.34 2.88
C ASP A 118 7.82 2.11 3.64
N ALA A 119 6.87 2.74 2.94
CA ALA A 119 5.71 3.40 3.56
C ALA A 119 4.78 2.41 4.27
N ALA A 120 4.47 1.26 3.67
CA ALA A 120 3.63 0.24 4.29
C ALA A 120 4.32 -0.40 5.52
N LEU A 121 5.63 -0.66 5.42
CA LEU A 121 6.42 -1.18 6.52
C LEU A 121 6.51 -0.17 7.67
N PHE A 122 6.77 1.10 7.36
CA PHE A 122 6.82 2.18 8.34
C PHE A 122 5.48 2.38 9.06
N ALA A 123 4.37 2.35 8.31
CA ALA A 123 3.04 2.56 8.86
C ALA A 123 2.62 1.48 9.86
N THR A 124 3.15 0.26 9.73
CA THR A 124 2.81 -0.88 10.57
C THR A 124 3.92 -1.27 11.54
N ASP A 125 4.96 -0.44 11.63
CA ASP A 125 6.07 -0.70 12.52
C ASP A 125 5.64 -0.65 14.00
N GLY A 126 6.17 -1.57 14.80
CA GLY A 126 5.78 -1.75 16.20
C GLY A 126 4.38 -2.34 16.44
N MET A 127 3.58 -2.61 15.40
CA MET A 127 2.25 -3.24 15.58
C MET A 127 2.36 -4.74 15.87
N ALA A 128 1.52 -5.23 16.78
CA ALA A 128 1.36 -6.66 17.04
C ALA A 128 0.79 -7.38 15.79
N PRO A 129 1.15 -8.64 15.51
CA PRO A 129 0.74 -9.34 14.28
C PRO A 129 -0.77 -9.35 14.01
N ASN A 130 -1.59 -9.50 15.05
CA ASN A 130 -3.06 -9.48 14.96
C ASN A 130 -3.65 -8.07 14.77
N ALA A 131 -2.88 -7.03 15.08
CA ALA A 131 -3.27 -5.63 14.95
C ALA A 131 -2.88 -5.03 13.59
N VAL A 132 -2.05 -5.71 12.79
CA VAL A 132 -1.62 -5.25 11.47
C VAL A 132 -2.83 -5.20 10.52
N PRO A 133 -3.18 -4.03 9.97
CA PRO A 133 -4.22 -3.93 8.93
C PRO A 133 -3.76 -4.63 7.66
N ALA A 134 -4.73 -5.02 6.80
CA ALA A 134 -4.39 -5.61 5.51
C ALA A 134 -3.56 -4.63 4.65
N LEU A 135 -2.64 -5.17 3.84
CA LEU A 135 -1.76 -4.36 2.99
C LEU A 135 -2.50 -3.44 1.99
N PRO A 136 -3.56 -3.88 1.27
CA PRO A 136 -4.17 -3.02 0.25
C PRO A 136 -4.76 -1.71 0.80
N PRO A 137 -5.50 -1.69 1.93
CA PRO A 137 -5.92 -0.44 2.57
C PRO A 137 -4.77 0.47 3.00
N VAL A 138 -3.65 -0.09 3.49
CA VAL A 138 -2.46 0.69 3.87
C VAL A 138 -1.86 1.37 2.64
N LEU A 139 -1.69 0.64 1.54
CA LEU A 139 -1.19 1.19 0.28
C LEU A 139 -2.15 2.22 -0.33
N ALA A 140 -3.46 2.01 -0.18
CA ALA A 140 -4.46 2.98 -0.64
C ALA A 140 -4.40 4.30 0.14
N ALA A 141 -4.19 4.25 1.46
CA ALA A 141 -3.99 5.45 2.27
C ALA A 141 -2.73 6.23 1.84
N TYR A 142 -1.63 5.52 1.57
CA TYR A 142 -0.41 6.13 1.01
C TYR A 142 -0.65 6.78 -0.35
N ALA A 143 -1.25 6.03 -1.28
CA ALA A 143 -1.54 6.54 -2.62
C ALA A 143 -2.46 7.75 -2.59
N GLN A 144 -3.51 7.74 -1.77
CA GLN A 144 -4.41 8.89 -1.67
C GLN A 144 -3.68 10.13 -1.14
N ALA A 145 -2.85 10.00 -0.12
CA ALA A 145 -2.05 11.11 0.40
C ALA A 145 -1.13 11.67 -0.69
N ARG A 146 -0.44 10.79 -1.43
CA ARG A 146 0.39 11.17 -2.56
C ARG A 146 -0.43 11.87 -3.65
N LEU A 147 -1.55 11.30 -4.10
CA LEU A 147 -2.43 11.89 -5.12
C LEU A 147 -3.00 13.26 -4.70
N ASN A 148 -3.11 13.53 -3.40
CA ASN A 148 -3.51 14.83 -2.85
C ASN A 148 -2.35 15.86 -2.81
N GLY A 149 -1.16 15.51 -3.31
CA GLY A 149 0.01 16.38 -3.37
C GLY A 149 0.96 16.29 -2.17
N ALA A 150 0.71 15.40 -1.20
CA ALA A 150 1.60 15.24 -0.05
C ALA A 150 2.97 14.69 -0.49
N GLY A 151 4.07 15.15 0.11
CA GLY A 151 5.40 14.58 -0.10
C GLY A 151 5.51 13.14 0.44
N VAL A 152 6.57 12.40 0.09
CA VAL A 152 6.80 11.03 0.60
C VAL A 152 6.77 10.96 2.15
N PRO A 153 7.46 11.84 2.91
CA PRO A 153 7.41 11.80 4.38
C PRO A 153 6.01 12.05 4.94
N GLU A 154 5.27 12.98 4.35
CA GLU A 154 3.91 13.33 4.78
C GLU A 154 2.93 12.18 4.50
N ALA A 155 3.02 11.60 3.30
CA ALA A 155 2.20 10.44 2.94
C ALA A 155 2.50 9.23 3.85
N ARG A 156 3.75 9.02 4.26
CA ARG A 156 4.11 8.01 5.27
C ARG A 156 3.46 8.28 6.62
N ALA A 157 3.45 9.54 7.07
CA ALA A 157 2.79 9.92 8.32
C ALA A 157 1.27 9.68 8.26
N VAL A 158 0.61 10.08 7.17
CA VAL A 158 -0.83 9.82 6.95
C VAL A 158 -1.13 8.33 6.95
N THR A 159 -0.30 7.54 6.28
CA THR A 159 -0.45 6.08 6.20
C THR A 159 -0.29 5.42 7.57
N ARG A 160 0.65 5.92 8.39
CA ARG A 160 0.82 5.48 9.78
C ARG A 160 -0.42 5.78 10.63
N SER A 161 -0.93 7.02 10.58
CA SER A 161 -2.15 7.38 11.29
C SER A 161 -3.34 6.52 10.87
N PHE A 162 -3.47 6.22 9.57
CA PHE A 162 -4.47 5.29 9.07
C PHE A 162 -4.30 3.90 9.70
N ALA A 163 -3.09 3.34 9.70
CA ALA A 163 -2.84 2.01 10.24
C ALA A 163 -3.12 1.93 11.75
N GLU A 164 -2.77 2.97 12.51
CA GLU A 164 -3.07 3.09 13.94
C GLU A 164 -4.58 3.19 14.23
N LEU A 165 -5.36 3.84 13.36
CA LEU A 165 -6.82 3.87 13.48
C LEU A 165 -7.44 2.52 13.11
N ALA A 166 -6.95 1.90 12.03
CA ALA A 166 -7.43 0.60 11.57
C ALA A 166 -7.17 -0.52 12.59
N SER A 167 -6.05 -0.46 13.31
CA SER A 167 -5.72 -1.43 14.36
C SER A 167 -6.65 -1.31 15.56
N LYS A 168 -7.01 -0.08 15.97
CA LYS A 168 -7.97 0.18 17.07
C LYS A 168 -9.37 -0.31 16.76
N ASN A 169 -9.82 -0.20 15.51
CA ASN A 169 -11.14 -0.65 15.08
C ASN A 169 -11.27 -2.18 14.95
N ARG A 170 -10.15 -2.93 15.03
CA ARG A 170 -10.11 -4.40 14.99
C ARG A 170 -10.11 -5.07 16.36
N ALA A 171 -9.96 -4.32 17.46
CA ALA A 171 -10.02 -4.90 18.78
C ALA A 171 -11.42 -5.49 19.05
N PRO A 172 -11.55 -6.78 19.40
CA PRO A 172 -12.84 -7.36 19.76
C PRO A 172 -13.39 -6.66 21.00
N ARG A 173 -14.68 -6.33 20.96
CA ARG A 173 -15.47 -6.10 22.17
C ARG A 173 -15.71 -7.41 22.89
#